data_AF-A0A7C0YTR3-F1
#
_entry.id   AF-A0A7C0YTR3-F1
#
_cell.length_a   1.000
_cell.length_b   1.000
_cell.length_c   1.000
_cell.angle_alpha   90.00
_cell.angle_beta   90.00
_cell.angle_gamma   90.00
#
_symmetry.space_group_name_H-M   'P 1'
#
loop_
_entity.id
_entity.type
_entity.pdbx_description
1 polymer ?
#
loop_
_entity_poly.entity_id
_entity_poly.type
_entity_poly.pdbx_seq_one_letter_code
_entity_poly.pdbx_strand_id
1 'polypeptide(L)'
;AWVFLMISWATDTLTQPITFYDFGSFLLNRQAERLVEASPAFVLLGGMFLFLTRLIKVDVQVGFLLGVYLPLALLGAPFAPWFSGIFILVLFFVITDPVTSPITKRGRLIFGLGCGLLVVLYSRFANLEDGLGLAVLLMNALVPLIDRFTKPRPLLLEGMNV
;
A
#
# COMPACT_ATOMS: atom_id res chain seq x y z
N ALA A 1 -9.63 -12.32 -2.92
CA ALA A 1 -10.60 -11.44 -3.61
C ALA A 1 -9.90 -10.27 -4.34
N TRP A 2 -9.13 -9.43 -3.66
CA TRP A 2 -8.50 -8.25 -4.28
C TRP A 2 -7.43 -8.58 -5.34
N VAL A 3 -6.62 -9.63 -5.15
CA VAL A 3 -5.65 -10.09 -6.16
C VAL A 3 -6.36 -10.49 -7.47
N PHE A 4 -7.56 -11.06 -7.39
CA PHE A 4 -8.37 -11.38 -8.57
C PHE A 4 -8.91 -10.13 -9.28
N LEU A 5 -9.12 -9.02 -8.56
CA LEU A 5 -9.46 -7.74 -9.19
C LEU A 5 -8.28 -7.16 -9.96
N MET A 6 -7.05 -7.36 -9.46
CA MET A 6 -5.86 -6.99 -10.22
C MET A 6 -5.72 -7.86 -11.47
N ILE A 7 -5.84 -9.18 -11.34
CA ILE A 7 -5.70 -10.09 -12.49
C ILE A 7 -6.91 -10.01 -13.48
N SER A 8 -7.97 -9.28 -13.13
CA SER A 8 -9.17 -9.16 -13.97
C SER A 8 -8.91 -8.37 -15.26
N TRP A 9 -9.46 -8.91 -16.37
CA TRP A 9 -9.41 -8.47 -17.78
C TRP A 9 -8.32 -7.42 -18.10
N ALA A 10 -7.18 -7.91 -18.57
CA ALA A 10 -6.17 -7.11 -19.24
C ALA A 10 -6.45 -7.15 -20.75
N THR A 11 -6.90 -6.04 -21.33
CA THR A 11 -6.76 -5.84 -22.77
C THR A 11 -5.46 -5.15 -23.07
N ASP A 12 -4.72 -5.74 -23.99
CA ASP A 12 -3.44 -5.30 -24.55
C ASP A 12 -3.27 -3.77 -24.67
N THR A 13 -2.33 -3.16 -23.93
CA THR A 13 -1.63 -1.97 -24.43
C THR A 13 -0.15 -1.95 -24.00
N LEU A 14 0.69 -2.58 -24.82
CA LEU A 14 2.02 -2.02 -25.03
C LEU A 14 1.82 -0.55 -25.47
N THR A 15 2.35 0.41 -24.70
CA THR A 15 2.68 1.78 -25.13
C THR A 15 1.57 2.85 -25.22
N GLN A 16 0.71 3.02 -24.21
CA GLN A 16 0.04 4.32 -24.02
C GLN A 16 0.46 4.98 -22.70
N PRO A 17 1.19 6.11 -22.72
CA PRO A 17 1.43 6.87 -21.51
C PRO A 17 0.09 7.41 -20.99
N ILE A 18 -0.27 7.03 -19.76
CA ILE A 18 -1.44 7.57 -19.06
C ILE A 18 -1.27 9.09 -18.97
N THR A 19 -1.95 9.80 -19.86
CA THR A 19 -1.87 11.25 -19.99
C THR A 19 -3.12 11.84 -19.39
N PHE A 20 -2.99 12.39 -18.19
CA PHE A 20 -4.10 13.06 -17.49
C PHE A 20 -4.31 14.45 -18.10
N TYR A 21 -5.25 14.58 -19.04
CA TYR A 21 -5.59 15.86 -19.65
C TYR A 21 -6.58 16.71 -18.82
N ASP A 22 -7.29 16.12 -17.86
CA ASP A 22 -8.34 16.80 -17.07
C ASP A 22 -8.55 16.18 -15.66
N PHE A 23 -8.86 17.00 -14.65
CA PHE A 23 -9.08 16.58 -13.26
C PHE A 23 -10.33 15.69 -13.11
N GLY A 24 -11.37 15.95 -13.91
CA GLY A 24 -12.56 15.10 -13.97
C GLY A 24 -12.26 13.72 -14.57
N SER A 25 -11.41 13.67 -15.60
CA SER A 25 -10.96 12.41 -16.21
C SER A 25 -10.07 11.58 -15.30
N PHE A 26 -9.28 12.23 -14.42
CA PHE A 26 -8.50 11.59 -13.36
C PHE A 26 -9.41 10.98 -12.27
N LEU A 27 -10.43 11.70 -11.80
CA LEU A 27 -11.33 11.23 -10.73
C LEU A 27 -12.28 10.10 -11.16
N LEU A 28 -12.73 10.14 -12.41
CA LEU A 28 -13.59 9.09 -12.99
C LEU A 28 -12.81 7.95 -13.62
N ASN A 29 -11.50 8.14 -13.85
CA ASN A 29 -10.62 7.21 -14.55
C ASN A 29 -11.30 6.51 -15.75
N ARG A 30 -11.70 7.28 -16.76
CA ARG A 30 -12.42 6.75 -17.94
C ARG A 30 -11.57 5.82 -18.84
N GLN A 31 -10.26 5.76 -18.60
CA GLN A 31 -9.31 4.87 -19.28
C GLN A 31 -8.94 3.66 -18.42
N ALA A 32 -9.75 3.33 -17.39
CA ALA A 32 -9.51 2.17 -16.55
C ALA A 32 -9.51 0.89 -17.39
N GLU A 33 -8.36 0.25 -17.51
CA GLU A 33 -8.22 -1.00 -18.27
C GLU A 33 -8.53 -2.21 -17.39
N ARG A 34 -8.47 -2.04 -16.06
CA ARG A 34 -8.68 -3.10 -15.08
C ARG A 34 -9.78 -2.74 -14.11
N LEU A 35 -10.54 -3.74 -13.64
CA LEU A 35 -11.61 -3.53 -12.65
C LEU A 35 -11.12 -2.83 -11.38
N VAL A 36 -9.85 -3.05 -11.02
CA VAL A 36 -9.25 -2.46 -9.81
C VAL A 36 -8.85 -0.99 -9.99
N GLU A 37 -8.80 -0.49 -11.23
CA GLU A 37 -8.60 0.93 -11.59
C GLU A 37 -9.89 1.77 -11.50
N ALA A 38 -10.89 1.25 -10.80
CA ALA A 38 -12.14 1.94 -10.54
C ALA A 38 -11.90 3.38 -10.05
N SER A 39 -12.83 4.27 -10.44
CA SER A 39 -12.81 5.71 -10.19
C SER A 39 -12.27 6.07 -8.79
N PRO A 40 -11.11 6.76 -8.70
CA PRO A 40 -10.50 7.21 -7.45
C PRO A 40 -11.48 7.87 -6.48
N ALA A 41 -12.49 8.57 -7.01
CA ALA A 41 -13.53 9.23 -6.22
C ALA A 41 -14.33 8.27 -5.31
N PHE A 42 -14.74 7.11 -5.83
CA PHE A 42 -15.50 6.13 -5.05
C PHE A 42 -14.63 5.44 -4.00
N VAL A 43 -13.37 5.16 -4.33
CA VAL A 43 -12.42 4.56 -3.39
C VAL A 43 -12.07 5.53 -2.28
N LEU A 44 -11.91 6.83 -2.58
CA LEU A 44 -11.72 7.88 -1.58
C LEU A 44 -12.93 8.03 -0.66
N LEU A 45 -14.15 7.93 -1.19
CA LEU A 45 -15.38 7.93 -0.37
C LEU A 45 -15.39 6.73 0.60
N GLY A 46 -15.04 5.54 0.12
CA GLY A 46 -14.90 4.36 0.97
C GLY A 46 -13.77 4.49 2.00
N GLY A 47 -12.63 5.05 1.62
CA GLY A 47 -11.51 5.34 2.52
C GLY A 47 -11.86 6.36 3.60
N MET A 48 -12.62 7.41 3.24
CA MET A 48 -13.12 8.41 4.18
C MET A 48 -14.09 7.77 5.20
N PHE A 49 -14.97 6.89 4.75
CA PHE A 49 -15.86 6.13 5.63
C PHE A 49 -15.09 5.24 6.62
N LEU A 50 -14.02 4.59 6.16
CA LEU A 50 -13.15 3.79 7.04
C LEU A 50 -12.32 4.64 8.02
N PHE A 51 -11.94 5.85 7.62
CA PHE A 51 -11.28 6.82 8.51
C PHE A 51 -12.24 7.29 9.62
N LEU A 52 -13.49 7.59 9.25
CA LEU A 52 -14.55 7.99 10.19
C LEU A 52 -14.88 6.92 11.21
N THR A 53 -14.84 5.65 10.81
CA THR A 53 -15.14 4.51 11.69
C THR A 53 -13.96 4.10 12.59
N ARG A 54 -12.78 4.75 12.47
CA ARG A 54 -11.55 4.47 13.24
C ARG A 54 -11.09 3.00 13.20
N LEU A 55 -11.57 2.24 12.22
CA LEU A 55 -11.14 0.85 11.99
C LEU A 55 -9.69 0.82 11.49
N ILE A 56 -9.25 1.90 10.85
CA ILE A 56 -7.92 2.04 10.27
C ILE A 56 -6.90 2.59 11.27
N LYS A 57 -5.78 1.87 11.44
CA LYS A 57 -4.62 2.30 12.24
C LYS A 57 -3.71 3.22 11.43
N VAL A 58 -3.79 4.53 11.69
CA VAL A 58 -3.06 5.64 10.99
C VAL A 58 -1.56 5.37 10.77
N ASP A 59 -0.91 4.68 11.72
CA ASP A 59 0.53 4.39 11.66
C ASP A 59 0.94 3.64 10.39
N VAL A 60 0.10 2.73 9.90
CA VAL A 60 0.41 1.89 8.74
C VAL A 60 0.32 2.71 7.44
N GLN A 61 -0.69 3.57 7.31
CA GLN A 61 -0.87 4.41 6.12
C GLN A 61 0.25 5.44 6.02
N VAL A 62 0.59 6.07 7.14
CA VAL A 62 1.72 7.01 7.19
C VAL A 62 3.02 6.30 6.83
N GLY A 63 3.26 5.10 7.37
CA GLY A 63 4.42 4.30 7.01
C GLY A 63 4.49 3.99 5.51
N PHE A 64 3.37 3.56 4.93
CA PHE A 64 3.30 3.25 3.49
C PHE A 64 3.53 4.46 2.60
N LEU A 65 2.88 5.58 2.90
CA LEU A 65 3.10 6.83 2.17
C LEU A 65 4.56 7.26 2.25
N LEU A 66 5.16 7.25 3.44
CA LEU A 66 6.59 7.55 3.59
C LEU A 66 7.46 6.57 2.80
N GLY A 67 7.11 5.28 2.80
CA GLY A 67 7.84 4.23 2.10
C GLY A 67 7.81 4.39 0.58
N VAL A 68 6.77 5.01 0.04
CA VAL A 68 6.64 5.29 -1.40
C VAL A 68 7.27 6.64 -1.73
N TYR A 69 6.83 7.71 -1.08
CA TYR A 69 7.24 9.08 -1.44
C TYR A 69 8.70 9.38 -1.15
N LEU A 70 9.29 8.80 -0.10
CA LEU A 70 10.69 9.05 0.26
C LEU A 70 11.68 8.54 -0.80
N PRO A 71 11.64 7.26 -1.24
CA PRO A 71 12.50 6.80 -2.33
C PRO A 71 12.14 7.43 -3.68
N LEU A 72 10.87 7.78 -3.93
CA LEU A 72 10.51 8.51 -5.15
C LEU A 72 11.15 9.90 -5.22
N ALA A 73 11.11 10.64 -4.11
CA ALA A 73 11.73 11.96 -4.02
C ALA A 73 13.25 11.88 -4.23
N LEU A 74 13.90 10.85 -3.68
CA LEU A 74 15.34 10.61 -3.88
C LEU A 74 15.70 10.25 -5.32
N LEU A 75 14.81 9.56 -6.03
CA LEU A 75 15.00 9.12 -7.41
C LEU A 75 14.55 10.16 -8.46
N GLY A 76 13.98 11.29 -8.04
CA GLY A 76 13.47 12.33 -8.94
C GLY A 76 12.34 11.86 -9.87
N ALA A 77 11.61 10.80 -9.48
CA ALA A 77 10.56 10.20 -10.31
C ALA A 77 9.24 11.00 -10.21
N PRO A 78 8.44 11.06 -11.29
CA PRO A 78 7.16 11.77 -11.26
C PRO A 78 6.18 11.11 -10.27
N PHE A 79 5.56 11.94 -9.43
CA PHE A 79 4.57 11.50 -8.43
C PHE A 79 3.19 11.19 -9.03
N ALA A 80 2.91 11.63 -10.26
CA ALA A 80 1.59 11.55 -10.90
C ALA A 80 0.99 10.13 -11.04
N PRO A 81 1.76 9.05 -11.32
CA PRO A 81 1.22 7.69 -11.41
C PRO A 81 0.72 7.14 -10.06
N TRP A 82 1.21 7.70 -8.95
CA TRP A 82 1.01 7.18 -7.59
C TRP A 82 -0.27 7.69 -6.93
N PHE A 83 -1.10 8.42 -7.66
CA PHE A 83 -2.45 8.78 -7.26
C PHE A 83 -3.53 7.99 -8.04
N SER A 84 -3.18 6.86 -8.64
CA SER A 84 -4.17 6.01 -9.31
C SER A 84 -5.16 5.40 -8.30
N GLY A 85 -6.35 5.03 -8.78
CA GLY A 85 -7.40 4.41 -7.95
C GLY A 85 -6.92 3.15 -7.24
N ILE A 86 -6.03 2.39 -7.88
CA ILE A 86 -5.40 1.20 -7.31
C ILE A 86 -4.56 1.55 -6.07
N PHE A 87 -3.73 2.59 -6.18
CA PHE A 87 -2.85 2.99 -5.08
C PHE A 87 -3.64 3.36 -3.84
N ILE A 88 -4.72 4.12 -4.04
CA ILE A 88 -5.63 4.55 -2.97
C ILE A 88 -6.37 3.35 -2.37
N LEU A 89 -6.82 2.40 -3.20
CA LEU A 89 -7.46 1.17 -2.75
C LEU A 89 -6.50 0.37 -1.86
N VAL A 90 -5.26 0.19 -2.31
CA VAL A 90 -4.24 -0.54 -1.56
C VAL A 90 -3.92 0.16 -0.23
N LEU A 91 -3.76 1.49 -0.26
CA LEU A 91 -3.47 2.31 0.92
C LEU A 91 -4.55 2.18 2.01
N PHE A 92 -5.84 2.21 1.63
CA PHE A 92 -6.96 2.27 2.59
C PHE A 92 -7.61 0.93 2.92
N PHE A 93 -7.58 -0.05 2.02
CA PHE A 93 -8.33 -1.30 2.19
C PHE A 93 -7.46 -2.54 2.30
N VAL A 94 -6.32 -2.58 1.61
CA VAL A 94 -5.50 -3.81 1.53
C VAL A 94 -4.44 -3.84 2.63
N ILE A 95 -3.66 -2.77 2.75
CA ILE A 95 -2.55 -2.72 3.72
C ILE A 95 -3.08 -2.61 5.15
N THR A 96 -4.34 -2.18 5.32
CA THR A 96 -4.95 -1.92 6.62
C THR A 96 -5.61 -3.15 7.24
N ASP A 97 -5.47 -4.33 6.62
CA ASP A 97 -6.06 -5.57 7.15
C ASP A 97 -5.55 -5.85 8.57
N PRO A 98 -6.45 -5.89 9.58
CA PRO A 98 -6.08 -6.07 10.98
C PRO A 98 -5.50 -7.46 11.27
N VAL A 99 -5.74 -8.47 10.41
CA VAL A 99 -5.32 -9.85 10.66
C VAL A 99 -3.84 -10.06 10.33
N THR A 100 -3.31 -9.35 9.34
CA THR A 100 -1.91 -9.49 8.90
C THR A 100 -1.03 -8.34 9.37
N SER A 101 -1.56 -7.31 10.04
CA SER A 101 -0.75 -6.19 10.51
C SER A 101 -0.02 -6.49 11.83
N PRO A 102 1.23 -6.02 12.02
CA PRO A 102 1.97 -6.14 13.28
C PRO A 102 1.20 -5.56 14.48
N ILE A 103 1.39 -6.18 15.66
CA ILE A 103 0.65 -5.80 16.88
C ILE A 103 1.15 -4.45 17.43
N THR A 104 2.45 -4.19 17.31
CA THR A 104 3.11 -3.02 17.91
C THR A 104 3.05 -1.77 17.01
N LYS A 105 2.96 -0.57 17.60
CA LYS A 105 2.98 0.71 16.86
C LYS A 105 4.21 0.88 15.97
N ARG A 106 5.40 0.52 16.49
CA ARG A 106 6.66 0.60 15.74
C ARG A 106 6.69 -0.40 14.58
N GLY A 107 6.19 -1.62 14.81
CA GLY A 107 6.13 -2.67 13.78
C GLY A 107 5.21 -2.27 12.64
N ARG A 108 4.07 -1.63 12.94
CA ARG A 108 3.14 -1.08 11.95
C ARG A 108 3.78 -0.05 11.03
N LEU A 109 4.60 0.85 11.57
CA LEU A 109 5.31 1.85 10.78
C LEU A 109 6.34 1.19 9.85
N ILE A 110 7.11 0.22 10.37
CA ILE A 110 8.14 -0.51 9.61
C ILE A 110 7.50 -1.33 8.48
N PHE A 111 6.38 -1.99 8.77
CA PHE A 111 5.60 -2.74 7.80
C PHE A 111 5.11 -1.84 6.66
N GLY A 112 4.49 -0.70 6.99
CA GLY A 112 4.08 0.29 6.00
C GLY A 112 5.26 0.78 5.16
N LEU A 113 6.34 1.23 5.82
CA LEU A 113 7.55 1.74 5.16
C LEU A 113 8.15 0.75 4.17
N GLY A 114 8.36 -0.50 4.59
CA GLY A 114 8.99 -1.47 3.72
C GLY A 114 8.02 -1.99 2.64
N CYS A 115 6.71 -2.03 2.89
CA CYS A 115 5.74 -2.28 1.83
C CYS A 115 5.85 -1.20 0.74
N GLY A 116 5.84 0.08 1.13
CA GLY A 116 5.99 1.19 0.19
C GLY A 116 7.31 1.16 -0.58
N LEU A 117 8.41 0.86 0.11
CA LEU A 117 9.73 0.75 -0.51
C LEU A 117 9.78 -0.38 -1.55
N LEU A 118 9.22 -1.55 -1.22
CA LEU A 118 9.17 -2.69 -2.12
C LEU A 118 8.34 -2.38 -3.36
N VAL A 119 7.24 -1.64 -3.22
CA VAL A 119 6.42 -1.22 -4.36
C VAL A 119 7.24 -0.38 -5.35
N VAL A 120 8.00 0.60 -4.83
CA VAL A 120 8.87 1.45 -5.66
C VAL A 120 9.98 0.62 -6.31
N LEU A 121 10.54 -0.34 -5.57
CA LEU A 121 11.56 -1.26 -6.08
C LEU A 121 11.00 -2.10 -7.23
N TYR A 122 9.84 -2.72 -7.07
CA TYR A 122 9.22 -3.54 -8.13
C TYR A 122 8.80 -2.70 -9.34
N SER A 123 8.28 -1.50 -9.10
CA SER A 123 7.90 -0.59 -10.18
C SER A 123 9.11 -0.14 -11.01
N ARG A 124 10.26 0.12 -10.38
CA ARG A 124 11.46 0.62 -11.08
C ARG A 124 12.35 -0.45 -11.66
N PHE A 125 12.53 -1.57 -10.96
CA PHE A 125 13.52 -2.59 -11.35
C PHE A 125 12.90 -3.79 -12.07
N ALA A 126 11.65 -4.14 -11.74
CA ALA A 126 11.01 -5.32 -12.31
C ALA A 126 10.10 -5.00 -13.51
N ASN A 127 9.89 -3.72 -13.85
CA ASN A 127 8.92 -3.25 -14.85
C ASN A 127 7.53 -3.90 -14.67
N LEU A 128 7.20 -4.29 -13.43
CA LEU A 128 5.91 -4.86 -13.08
C LEU A 128 5.00 -3.70 -12.74
N GLU A 129 4.01 -3.45 -13.60
CA GLU A 129 2.95 -2.46 -13.38
C GLU A 129 2.15 -2.76 -12.08
N ASP A 130 2.27 -4.00 -11.57
CA ASP A 130 1.62 -4.51 -10.35
C ASP A 130 2.53 -4.84 -9.17
N GLY A 131 3.60 -4.07 -8.97
CA GLY A 131 4.47 -4.23 -7.79
C GLY A 131 3.73 -4.16 -6.43
N LEU A 132 2.52 -3.58 -6.41
CA LEU A 132 1.65 -3.46 -5.23
C LEU A 132 1.24 -4.81 -4.63
N GLY A 133 0.80 -5.76 -5.46
CA GLY A 133 0.37 -7.09 -5.03
C GLY A 133 1.47 -7.87 -4.32
N LEU A 134 2.62 -7.94 -4.98
CA LEU A 134 3.78 -8.69 -4.52
C LEU A 134 4.40 -8.08 -3.27
N ALA A 135 4.47 -6.75 -3.18
CA ALA A 135 4.99 -6.06 -2.00
C ALA A 135 4.17 -6.36 -0.75
N VAL A 136 2.84 -6.32 -0.85
CA VAL A 136 1.94 -6.62 0.28
C VAL A 136 2.08 -8.08 0.69
N LEU A 137 2.08 -9.01 -0.27
CA LEU A 137 2.22 -10.45 0.04
C LEU A 137 3.56 -10.76 0.71
N LEU A 138 4.65 -10.20 0.18
CA LEU A 138 5.98 -10.38 0.77
C LEU A 138 6.03 -9.78 2.17
N MET A 139 5.45 -8.59 2.37
CA MET A 139 5.44 -7.98 3.68
C MET A 139 4.58 -8.73 4.69
N ASN A 140 3.43 -9.26 4.28
CA ASN A 140 2.60 -10.10 5.13
C ASN A 140 3.37 -11.34 5.63
N ALA A 141 4.22 -11.94 4.78
CA ALA A 141 5.08 -13.05 5.18
C ALA A 141 6.18 -12.63 6.18
N LEU A 142 6.59 -11.36 6.18
CA LEU A 142 7.61 -10.80 7.08
C LEU A 142 7.05 -10.27 8.40
N VAL A 143 5.74 -10.13 8.54
CA VAL A 143 5.08 -9.70 9.79
C VAL A 143 5.52 -10.48 11.03
N PRO A 144 5.55 -11.83 11.06
CA PRO A 144 5.98 -12.56 12.26
C PRO A 144 7.44 -12.24 12.64
N LEU A 145 8.28 -11.96 11.66
CA LEU A 145 9.67 -11.55 11.88
C LEU A 145 9.73 -10.14 12.48
N ILE A 146 8.98 -9.19 11.90
CA ILE A 146 8.85 -7.83 12.41
C ILE A 146 8.35 -7.85 13.86
N ASP A 147 7.30 -8.61 14.15
CA ASP A 147 6.76 -8.73 15.51
C ASP A 147 7.76 -9.36 16.48
N ARG A 148 8.60 -10.31 16.05
CA ARG A 148 9.67 -10.86 16.90
C ARG A 148 10.71 -9.81 17.28
N PHE A 149 11.08 -8.93 16.35
CA PHE A 149 12.03 -7.84 16.62
C PHE A 149 11.41 -6.68 17.40
N THR A 150 10.09 -6.50 17.32
CA THR A 150 9.42 -5.34 17.91
C THR A 150 8.70 -5.65 19.22
N LYS A 151 8.47 -6.94 19.55
CA LYS A 151 7.87 -7.35 20.83
C LYS A 151 8.75 -6.87 21.99
N PRO A 152 8.18 -6.18 22.99
CA PRO A 152 8.92 -5.89 24.21
C PRO A 152 9.27 -7.20 24.92
N ARG A 153 10.49 -7.27 25.46
CA ARG A 153 10.95 -8.42 26.25
C ARG A 153 9.93 -8.67 27.36
N PRO A 154 9.49 -9.92 27.60
CA PRO A 154 8.60 -10.21 28.72
C PRO A 154 9.31 -9.80 30.01
N LEU A 155 8.71 -8.85 30.74
CA LEU A 155 9.15 -8.32 32.05
C LEU A 155 9.22 -9.40 33.16
N LEU A 156 8.87 -10.65 32.85
CA LEU A 156 8.87 -11.77 33.80
C LEU A 156 10.27 -12.19 34.29
N LEU A 157 11.36 -11.65 33.72
CA LEU A 157 12.72 -11.93 34.19
C LEU A 157 13.28 -10.87 35.17
N GLU A 158 12.55 -9.79 35.45
CA GLU A 158 13.00 -8.74 36.39
C GLU A 158 12.57 -9.03 37.84
N GLY A 159 11.62 -9.94 38.05
CA GLY A 159 11.15 -10.38 39.37
C GLY A 159 11.78 -11.68 39.88
N MET A 160 12.73 -12.28 39.14
CA MET A 160 13.39 -13.55 39.47
C MET A 160 14.89 -13.37 39.72
N ASN A 161 15.29 -12.25 40.34
CA ASN A 161 16.64 -12.14 40.89
C ASN A 161 16.68 -12.86 42.25
N VAL A 162 17.47 -13.94 42.23
CA VAL A 162 18.03 -14.71 43.33
C VAL A 162 18.65 -13.82 44.40
#